data_AF-A0A348PCR7-F1
#
_entry.id   AF-A0A348PCR7-F1
#
_cell.length_a   1.000
_cell.length_b   1.000
_cell.length_c   1.000
_cell.angle_alpha   90.00
_cell.angle_beta   90.00
_cell.angle_gamma   90.00
#
_symmetry.space_group_name_H-M   'P 1'
#
loop_
_entity.id
_entity.type
_entity.pdbx_description
1 polymer ?
#
loop_
_entity_poly.entity_id
_entity_poly.type
_entity_poly.pdbx_seq_one_letter_code
_entity_poly.pdbx_strand_id
1 'polypeptide(L)' 'MRVAVGSDHRGFQTVSALVQHLKADGHDVELLGDCAGSMCDYPDVAYLVSRAVADGKADRGILMCGTGIG' A
#
# COMPACT_ATOMS: atom_id res chain seq x y z
N MET A 1 -11.42 -0.64 10.02
CA MET A 1 -10.27 0.27 10.29
C MET A 1 -9.80 0.87 8.97
N ARG A 2 -9.15 2.02 9.00
CA ARG A 2 -8.58 2.68 7.82
C ARG A 2 -7.17 2.16 7.57
N VAL A 3 -6.91 1.55 6.43
CA VAL A 3 -5.63 0.95 6.08
C VAL A 3 -5.10 1.62 4.81
N ALA A 4 -3.95 2.28 4.95
CA ALA A 4 -3.19 2.75 3.80
C ALA A 4 -2.30 1.61 3.32
N VAL A 5 -2.32 1.32 2.03
CA VAL A 5 -1.55 0.24 1.42
C VAL A 5 -0.74 0.82 0.27
N GLY A 6 0.48 0.33 0.04
CA GLY A 6 1.29 0.75 -1.09
C GLY A 6 2.21 -0.37 -1.56
N SER A 7 2.55 -0.34 -2.84
CA SER A 7 3.51 -1.27 -3.42
C SER A 7 4.33 -0.63 -4.52
N ASP A 8 5.56 -1.11 -4.70
CA ASP A 8 6.28 -0.92 -5.97
C ASP A 8 5.70 -1.79 -7.10
N HIS A 9 6.31 -1.70 -8.27
CA HIS A 9 5.94 -2.46 -9.46
C HIS A 9 6.04 -3.98 -9.29
N ARG A 10 6.89 -4.47 -8.37
CA ARG A 10 7.10 -5.91 -8.14
C ARG A 10 6.03 -6.51 -7.23
N GLY A 11 5.51 -5.73 -6.27
CA GLY A 11 4.45 -6.19 -5.36
C GLY A 11 3.02 -5.92 -5.85
N PHE A 12 2.83 -5.32 -7.03
CA PHE A 12 1.53 -4.81 -7.49
C PHE A 12 0.40 -5.86 -7.52
N GLN A 13 0.71 -7.10 -7.95
CA GLN A 13 -0.30 -8.17 -7.97
C GLN A 13 -0.73 -8.58 -6.56
N THR A 14 0.24 -8.75 -5.65
CA THR A 14 -0.01 -9.17 -4.28
C THR A 14 -0.76 -8.09 -3.50
N VAL A 15 -0.40 -6.81 -3.68
CA VAL A 15 -1.11 -5.71 -3.02
C VAL A 15 -2.55 -5.59 -3.50
N SER A 16 -2.80 -5.83 -4.79
CA SER A 16 -4.16 -5.78 -5.35
C SER A 16 -5.06 -6.86 -4.75
N ALA A 17 -4.54 -8.09 -4.62
CA ALA A 17 -5.27 -9.17 -3.97
C ALA A 17 -5.52 -8.90 -2.48
N LEU A 18 -4.53 -8.34 -1.78
CA LEU A 18 -4.67 -7.96 -0.37
C LEU A 18 -5.73 -6.86 -0.18
N VAL A 19 -5.76 -5.85 -1.04
CA VAL A 19 -6.76 -4.78 -0.97
C VAL A 19 -8.17 -5.34 -1.10
N GLN A 20 -8.40 -6.29 -2.02
CA GLN A 20 -9.69 -6.95 -2.16
C GLN A 20 -10.08 -7.73 -0.90
N HIS A 21 -9.14 -8.49 -0.34
CA HIS A 21 -9.36 -9.26 0.87
C HIS A 21 -9.70 -8.38 2.08
N LEU A 22 -8.91 -7.34 2.35
CA LEU A 22 -9.13 -6.42 3.47
C LEU A 22 -10.45 -5.65 3.34
N LYS A 23 -10.85 -5.27 2.11
CA LYS A 23 -12.17 -4.66 1.87
C LYS A 23 -13.30 -5.65 2.14
N ALA A 24 -13.16 -6.91 1.75
CA ALA A 24 -14.15 -7.96 2.05
C ALA A 24 -14.30 -8.19 3.56
N ASP A 25 -13.22 -8.02 4.33
CA ASP A 25 -13.22 -8.11 5.79
C ASP A 25 -13.75 -6.83 6.49
N GLY A 26 -14.27 -5.87 5.73
CA GLY A 26 -14.92 -4.66 6.26
C GLY A 26 -13.96 -3.54 6.66
N HIS A 27 -12.73 -3.53 6.13
CA HIS A 27 -11.81 -2.41 6.29
C HIS A 27 -12.00 -1.35 5.20
N ASP A 28 -11.71 -0.10 5.56
CA ASP A 28 -11.62 1.00 4.61
C ASP A 28 -10.17 1.06 4.12
N VAL A 29 -9.95 0.73 2.85
CA VAL A 29 -8.60 0.46 2.32
C VAL A 29 -8.32 1.37 1.15
N GLU A 30 -7.25 2.14 1.27
CA GLU A 30 -6.74 3.05 0.26
C GLU A 30 -5.40 2.55 -0.27
N LEU A 31 -5.31 2.31 -1.59
CA LEU A 31 -4.05 2.00 -2.26
C LEU A 31 -3.39 3.31 -2.70
N LEU A 32 -2.24 3.62 -2.11
CA LEU A 32 -1.44 4.82 -2.35
C LEU A 32 -0.22 4.46 -3.18
N GLY A 33 0.13 5.36 -4.11
CA GLY A 33 1.20 5.11 -5.09
C GLY A 33 0.71 4.11 -6.13
N ASP A 34 0.16 4.62 -7.23
CA ASP A 34 -0.27 3.77 -8.32
C ASP A 34 0.92 3.50 -9.25
N CYS A 35 1.57 2.38 -9.05
CA CYS A 35 2.53 1.89 -10.02
C CYS A 35 1.82 1.23 -11.21
N ALA A 36 0.55 0.82 -11.13
CA ALA A 36 -0.22 0.17 -12.19
C ALA A 36 0.54 -0.93 -12.99
N GLY A 37 1.54 -1.58 -12.39
CA GLY A 37 2.47 -2.49 -13.06
C GLY A 37 3.56 -1.82 -13.93
N SER A 38 3.56 -0.50 -14.07
CA SER A 38 4.65 0.31 -14.60
C SER A 38 5.78 0.49 -13.58
N MET A 39 6.99 0.74 -14.07
CA MET A 39 8.18 0.92 -13.23
C MET A 39 8.03 2.15 -12.33
N CYS A 40 8.29 1.95 -11.05
CA CYS A 40 8.21 2.98 -10.02
C CYS A 40 9.17 2.66 -8.88
N ASP A 41 9.52 3.69 -8.12
CA ASP A 41 10.45 3.60 -7.00
C ASP A 41 9.69 3.38 -5.69
N TYR A 42 10.08 2.32 -4.98
CA TYR A 42 9.47 1.95 -3.71
C TYR A 42 9.47 3.08 -2.66
N PRO A 43 10.57 3.85 -2.45
CA PRO A 43 10.60 4.90 -1.43
C PRO A 43 9.48 5.95 -1.57
N ASP A 44 9.08 6.28 -2.80
CA ASP A 44 8.00 7.25 -3.04
C ASP A 44 6.67 6.72 -2.51
N VAL A 45 6.39 5.46 -2.77
CA VAL A 45 5.17 4.78 -2.30
C VAL A 45 5.20 4.59 -0.78
N ALA A 46 6.36 4.17 -0.25
CA ALA A 46 6.58 4.02 1.18
C ALA A 46 6.37 5.34 1.93
N TYR A 47 6.83 6.46 1.36
CA TYR A 47 6.61 7.79 1.91
C TYR A 47 5.13 8.13 1.99
N LEU A 48 4.36 7.92 0.91
CA LEU A 48 2.92 8.22 0.89
C LEU A 48 2.15 7.45 1.99
N VAL A 49 2.38 6.14 2.10
CA VAL A 49 1.74 5.30 3.13
C VAL A 49 2.16 5.72 4.53
N SER A 50 3.47 5.92 4.75
CA SER A 50 3.99 6.32 6.07
C SER A 50 3.43 7.67 6.51
N ARG A 51 3.31 8.63 5.58
CA ARG A 51 2.69 9.94 5.84
C ARG A 51 1.21 9.83 6.17
N ALA A 52 0.46 8.99 5.47
CA ALA A 52 -0.96 8.78 5.75
C ALA A 52 -1.19 8.26 7.19
N VAL A 53 -0.33 7.36 7.66
CA VAL A 53 -0.38 6.88 9.05
C VAL A 53 0.05 7.97 10.03
N ALA A 54 1.19 8.63 9.78
CA ALA A 54 1.73 9.68 10.65
C ALA A 54 0.76 10.86 10.83
N ASP A 55 0.00 11.21 9.78
CA ASP A 55 -0.98 12.29 9.78
C ASP A 55 -2.36 11.85 10.32
N GLY A 56 -2.51 10.60 10.78
CA GLY A 56 -3.76 10.07 11.33
C GLY A 56 -4.88 9.83 10.30
N LYS A 57 -4.55 9.88 9.00
CA LYS A 57 -5.46 9.60 7.88
C LYS A 57 -5.75 8.10 7.76
N ALA A 58 -4.77 7.26 8.12
CA ALA A 58 -4.92 5.82 8.24
C ALA A 58 -4.54 5.34 9.65
N ASP A 59 -5.17 4.27 10.11
CA ASP A 59 -4.88 3.65 11.40
C ASP A 59 -3.65 2.74 11.30
N ARG A 60 -3.43 2.12 10.13
CA ARG A 60 -2.30 1.23 9.83
C ARG A 60 -1.80 1.41 8.40
N GLY A 61 -0.54 1.08 8.18
CA GLY A 61 0.12 1.07 6.88
C GLY A 61 0.59 -0.34 6.52
N ILE A 62 0.42 -0.76 5.27
CA ILE A 62 0.98 -2.01 4.72
C ILE A 62 1.77 -1.67 3.46
N LEU A 63 3.02 -2.12 3.42
CA LEU A 63 3.91 -1.92 2.28
C LEU A 63 4.35 -3.25 1.67
N MET A 64 4.44 -3.29 0.35
CA MET A 64 4.94 -4.43 -0.40
C MET A 64 5.97 -4.02 -1.45
N CYS A 65 7.00 -4.84 -1.56
CA CYS A 65 7.92 -4.83 -2.69
C CYS A 65 8.34 -6.26 -2.98
N GLY A 66 9.33 -6.46 -3.85
CA GLY A 66 9.84 -7.80 -4.15
C GLY A 66 10.28 -8.61 -2.93
N THR A 67 10.76 -7.95 -1.86
CA THR A 67 11.28 -8.64 -0.65
C THR A 67 10.78 -8.06 0.69
N GLY A 68 10.16 -6.88 0.68
CA GLY A 68 9.77 -6.13 1.88
C GLY A 68 10.90 -5.43 2.65
N ILE A 69 12.13 -5.40 2.11
CA ILE A 69 13.30 -4.80 2.78
C ILE A 69 13.46 -3.30 2.52
N GLY A 70 13.00 -2.85 1.34
CA GLY A 70 13.18 -1.49 0.86
C GLY A 70 12.56 -0.42 1.73
#